data_AF-A0A9P0U137-F1
#
_entry.id   AF-A0A9P0U137-F1
#
_cell.length_a   1.000
_cell.length_b   1.000
_cell.length_c   1.000
_cell.angle_alpha   90.00
_cell.angle_beta   90.00
_cell.angle_gamma   90.00
#
_symmetry.space_group_name_H-M   'P 1'
#
loop_
_entity.id
_entity.type
_entity.pdbx_description
1 polymer ?
#
loop_
_entity_poly.entity_id
_entity_poly.type
_entity_poly.pdbx_seq_one_letter_code
_entity_poly.pdbx_strand_id
1 'polypeptide(L)'
;MARKNIPQRSRSYESDDEERGACEWCEYALVITLATILLIGVSALTVFWVVYYRESYGWADDIPEKQFNLHPTLMVAGFITFSGFSILLYRICRCFRRIYVKLLHAIFHALAFPCIVIGFLAVLDFHNKKGINNFYSLHSWIGFVAMGLFGLQYAVGFFSFLLLLICSKGTASFRASLVPIHASFGILTFVLGVCACLTGLTEKALFTLGAERYSGLPDEAVIINVIGVTTVAITAVLMYILARDKFRPQLRDRRISERDILVAADRGHCDQRHRRVGGGRRHLGAVHGSRNWRIPHPQGRATPQLNNTTPLCDWLTNRTLERGDIYQIPAKRRNAL
;
A
#
# COMPACT_ATOMS: atom_id res chain seq x y z
N MET A 1 -24.49 -53.11 33.61
CA MET A 1 -23.52 -52.02 33.38
C MET A 1 -23.90 -51.28 32.11
N ALA A 2 -24.50 -50.09 32.22
CA ALA A 2 -24.86 -49.26 31.07
C ALA A 2 -23.68 -48.35 30.69
N ARG A 3 -23.36 -48.33 29.39
CA ARG A 3 -22.31 -47.54 28.73
C ARG A 3 -22.43 -46.04 29.01
N LYS A 4 -21.29 -45.34 29.08
CA LYS A 4 -21.19 -43.94 28.64
C LYS A 4 -20.22 -43.86 27.45
N ASN A 5 -20.80 -43.76 26.26
CA ASN A 5 -20.10 -43.33 25.05
C ASN A 5 -19.67 -41.87 25.24
N ILE A 6 -18.38 -41.60 25.13
CA ILE A 6 -17.82 -40.24 25.09
C ILE A 6 -18.02 -39.73 23.65
N PRO A 7 -18.66 -38.56 23.43
CA PRO A 7 -18.99 -38.10 22.08
C PRO A 7 -17.75 -37.54 21.36
N GLN A 8 -17.66 -37.84 20.06
CA GLN A 8 -16.70 -37.33 19.06
C GLN A 8 -16.84 -35.81 18.85
N ARG A 9 -16.37 -34.98 19.79
CA ARG A 9 -16.46 -33.51 19.67
C ARG A 9 -15.24 -32.85 19.01
N SER A 10 -14.12 -33.56 18.82
CA SER A 10 -12.91 -32.97 18.23
C SER A 10 -12.96 -32.86 16.70
N ARG A 11 -13.65 -33.77 16.01
CA ARG A 11 -13.63 -33.88 14.56
C ARG A 11 -14.38 -32.76 13.82
N SER A 12 -15.35 -32.10 14.47
CA SER A 12 -16.08 -30.97 13.89
C SER A 12 -15.29 -29.67 13.95
N TYR A 13 -14.54 -29.42 15.03
CA TYR A 13 -13.72 -28.20 15.12
C TYR A 13 -12.57 -28.20 14.11
N GLU A 14 -11.88 -29.34 13.93
CA GLU A 14 -10.82 -29.45 12.93
C GLU A 14 -11.35 -29.35 11.49
N SER A 15 -12.51 -29.93 11.18
CA SER A 15 -13.12 -29.79 9.85
C SER A 15 -13.57 -28.36 9.56
N ASP A 16 -14.15 -27.67 10.55
CA ASP A 16 -14.62 -26.30 10.40
C ASP A 16 -13.45 -25.31 10.22
N ASP A 17 -12.32 -25.54 10.90
CA ASP A 17 -11.10 -24.74 10.75
C ASP A 17 -10.37 -25.01 9.41
N GLU A 18 -10.34 -26.27 8.96
CA GLU A 18 -9.81 -26.62 7.62
C GLU A 18 -10.70 -26.06 6.49
N GLU A 19 -12.02 -26.17 6.61
CA GLU A 19 -12.98 -25.65 5.64
C GLU A 19 -12.94 -24.11 5.58
N ARG A 20 -12.82 -23.45 6.74
CA ARG A 20 -12.61 -22.00 6.83
C ARG A 20 -11.26 -21.58 6.24
N GLY A 21 -10.20 -22.36 6.48
CA GLY A 21 -8.89 -22.14 5.89
C GLY A 21 -8.88 -22.30 4.36
N ALA A 22 -9.60 -23.28 3.84
CA ALA A 22 -9.74 -23.53 2.41
C ALA A 22 -10.57 -22.43 1.71
N CYS A 23 -11.67 -22.00 2.33
CA CYS A 23 -12.51 -20.91 1.82
C CYS A 23 -11.74 -19.58 1.78
N GLU A 24 -10.97 -19.25 2.82
CA GLU A 24 -10.14 -18.05 2.87
C GLU A 24 -8.98 -18.09 1.85
N TRP A 25 -8.39 -19.26 1.62
CA TRP A 25 -7.38 -19.43 0.57
C TRP A 25 -7.96 -19.29 -0.83
N CYS A 26 -9.18 -19.83 -1.06
CA CYS A 26 -9.90 -19.70 -2.31
C CYS A 26 -10.23 -18.23 -2.59
N GLU A 27 -10.79 -17.51 -1.61
CA GLU A 27 -11.07 -16.08 -1.72
C GLU A 27 -9.80 -15.28 -2.07
N TYR A 28 -8.71 -15.51 -1.32
CA TYR A 28 -7.43 -14.87 -1.58
C TYR A 28 -6.92 -15.14 -2.99
N ALA A 29 -6.91 -16.41 -3.41
CA ALA A 29 -6.43 -16.80 -4.74
C ALA A 29 -7.28 -16.17 -5.84
N LEU A 30 -8.61 -16.24 -5.73
CA LEU A 30 -9.53 -15.66 -6.71
C LEU A 30 -9.32 -14.15 -6.87
N VAL A 31 -9.27 -13.41 -5.76
CA VAL A 31 -9.17 -11.94 -5.80
C VAL A 31 -7.80 -11.48 -6.31
N ILE A 32 -6.72 -12.16 -5.92
CA ILE A 32 -5.37 -11.86 -6.43
C ILE A 32 -5.28 -12.18 -7.91
N THR A 33 -5.73 -13.36 -8.34
CA THR A 33 -5.72 -13.76 -9.75
C THR A 33 -6.56 -12.81 -10.59
N LEU A 34 -7.75 -12.44 -10.13
CA LEU A 34 -8.60 -11.43 -10.78
C LEU A 34 -7.85 -10.10 -10.95
N ALA A 35 -7.22 -9.58 -9.89
CA ALA A 35 -6.45 -8.34 -9.97
C ALA A 35 -5.34 -8.43 -11.02
N THR A 36 -4.60 -9.55 -11.06
CA THR A 36 -3.50 -9.74 -12.03
C THR A 36 -4.00 -9.83 -13.47
N ILE A 37 -5.11 -10.54 -13.72
CA ILE A 37 -5.73 -10.66 -15.04
C ILE A 37 -6.21 -9.29 -15.52
N LEU A 38 -6.87 -8.51 -14.65
CA LEU A 38 -7.36 -7.18 -15.01
C LEU A 38 -6.20 -6.21 -15.32
N LEU A 39 -5.12 -6.22 -14.53
CA LEU A 39 -3.94 -5.38 -14.76
C LEU A 39 -3.26 -5.68 -16.10
N ILE A 40 -3.09 -6.95 -16.46
CA ILE A 40 -2.52 -7.34 -17.76
C ILE A 40 -3.52 -7.03 -18.88
N GLY A 41 -4.80 -7.35 -18.66
CA GLY A 41 -5.88 -7.18 -19.62
C GLY A 41 -6.08 -5.73 -20.03
N VAL A 42 -6.07 -4.77 -19.09
CA VAL A 42 -6.26 -3.34 -19.43
C VAL A 42 -5.11 -2.80 -20.28
N SER A 43 -3.87 -3.22 -20.01
CA SER A 43 -2.72 -2.86 -20.85
C SER A 43 -2.83 -3.48 -22.24
N ALA A 44 -3.13 -4.78 -22.33
CA ALA A 44 -3.29 -5.46 -23.62
C ALA A 44 -4.44 -4.85 -24.44
N LEU A 45 -5.57 -4.53 -23.80
CA LEU A 45 -6.71 -3.91 -24.45
C LEU A 45 -6.40 -2.48 -24.92
N THR A 46 -5.60 -1.73 -24.17
CA THR A 46 -5.15 -0.38 -24.58
C THR A 46 -4.23 -0.43 -25.78
N VAL A 47 -3.29 -1.39 -25.81
CA VAL A 47 -2.43 -1.63 -26.98
C VAL A 47 -3.26 -2.06 -28.18
N PHE A 48 -4.20 -3.00 -28.00
CA PHE A 48 -5.12 -3.42 -29.05
C PHE A 48 -5.91 -2.24 -29.61
N TRP A 49 -6.49 -1.40 -28.75
CA TRP A 49 -7.23 -0.21 -29.17
C TRP A 49 -6.38 0.70 -30.06
N VAL A 50 -5.16 1.02 -29.63
CA VAL A 50 -4.27 1.92 -30.36
C VAL A 50 -3.81 1.32 -31.69
N VAL A 51 -3.40 0.05 -31.70
CA VAL A 51 -2.90 -0.61 -32.91
C VAL A 51 -4.01 -0.80 -33.93
N TYR A 52 -5.19 -1.23 -33.49
CA TYR A 52 -6.30 -1.56 -34.38
C TYR A 52 -7.06 -0.31 -34.87
N TYR A 53 -7.34 0.66 -33.99
CA TYR A 53 -8.19 1.82 -34.33
C TYR A 53 -7.44 3.14 -34.55
N ARG A 54 -6.16 3.25 -34.15
CA ARG A 54 -5.41 4.51 -34.16
C ARG A 54 -4.12 4.49 -34.97
N GLU A 55 -3.98 3.55 -35.90
CA GLU A 55 -2.83 3.47 -36.81
C GLU A 55 -1.47 3.28 -36.11
N SER A 56 -1.47 2.65 -34.93
CA SER A 56 -0.27 2.29 -34.16
C SER A 56 0.53 3.49 -33.62
N TYR A 57 1.81 3.29 -33.33
CA TYR A 57 2.71 4.22 -32.66
C TYR A 57 3.67 4.88 -33.64
N GLY A 58 4.18 6.05 -33.25
CA GLY A 58 5.21 6.79 -33.98
C GLY A 58 5.97 7.75 -33.06
N TRP A 59 7.21 8.06 -33.39
CA TRP A 59 8.02 9.03 -32.63
C TRP A 59 8.81 9.91 -33.59
N ALA A 60 8.62 11.22 -33.49
CA ALA A 60 9.27 12.18 -34.39
C ALA A 60 8.98 11.94 -35.89
N ASP A 61 7.89 11.24 -36.21
CA ASP A 61 7.39 11.09 -37.57
C ASP A 61 6.62 12.33 -38.05
N ASP A 62 6.38 12.44 -39.35
CA ASP A 62 5.56 13.50 -39.97
C ASP A 62 4.07 13.45 -39.58
N ILE A 63 3.65 12.44 -38.80
CA ILE A 63 2.26 12.21 -38.36
C ILE A 63 2.16 12.36 -36.83
N PRO A 64 1.87 13.56 -36.29
CA PRO A 64 1.85 13.81 -34.85
C PRO A 64 0.84 12.94 -34.08
N GLU A 65 -0.24 12.49 -34.70
CA GLU A 65 -1.27 11.65 -34.09
C GLU A 65 -0.71 10.32 -33.57
N LYS A 66 0.24 9.72 -34.30
CA LYS A 66 0.89 8.47 -33.89
C LYS A 66 1.78 8.65 -32.66
N GLN A 67 2.33 9.86 -32.48
CA GLN A 67 3.07 10.21 -31.28
C GLN A 67 2.12 10.41 -30.09
N PHE A 68 0.97 11.04 -30.29
CA PHE A 68 -0.06 11.12 -29.24
C PHE A 68 -0.46 9.73 -28.73
N ASN A 69 -0.55 8.72 -29.59
CA ASN A 69 -0.97 7.37 -29.21
C ASN A 69 -0.06 6.68 -28.17
N LEU A 70 1.20 7.14 -28.03
CA LEU A 70 2.08 6.71 -26.95
C LEU A 70 1.56 7.15 -25.58
N HIS A 71 0.90 8.31 -25.49
CA HIS A 71 0.38 8.86 -24.25
C HIS A 71 -0.59 7.90 -23.53
N PRO A 72 -1.75 7.51 -24.08
CA PRO A 72 -2.68 6.63 -23.37
C PRO A 72 -2.06 5.27 -23.04
N THR A 73 -1.25 4.70 -23.94
CA THR A 73 -0.60 3.40 -23.73
C THR A 73 0.38 3.44 -22.57
N LEU A 74 1.27 4.43 -22.55
CA LEU A 74 2.30 4.55 -21.52
C LEU A 74 1.71 5.02 -20.17
N MET A 75 0.66 5.85 -20.19
CA MET A 75 -0.04 6.24 -18.96
C MET A 75 -0.76 5.04 -18.32
N VAL A 76 -1.46 4.22 -19.10
CA VAL A 76 -2.08 2.98 -18.59
C VAL A 76 -0.99 2.02 -18.10
N ALA A 77 0.08 1.82 -18.86
CA ALA A 77 1.18 0.95 -18.45
C ALA A 77 1.84 1.42 -17.13
N GLY A 78 2.14 2.72 -17.00
CA GLY A 78 2.81 3.29 -15.83
C GLY A 78 1.92 3.43 -14.60
N PHE A 79 0.84 4.20 -14.71
CA PHE A 79 -0.03 4.51 -13.57
C PHE A 79 -0.94 3.37 -13.15
N ILE A 80 -1.40 2.54 -14.10
CA ILE A 80 -2.36 1.47 -13.79
C ILE A 80 -1.62 0.15 -13.60
N THR A 81 -0.90 -0.31 -14.62
CA THR A 81 -0.37 -1.68 -14.63
C THR A 81 0.86 -1.85 -13.75
N PHE A 82 1.97 -1.17 -14.02
CA PHE A 82 3.19 -1.31 -13.23
C PHE A 82 3.00 -0.83 -11.80
N SER A 83 2.31 0.30 -11.59
CA SER A 83 2.01 0.79 -10.25
C SER A 83 1.02 -0.11 -9.51
N GLY A 84 -0.01 -0.65 -10.18
CA GLY A 84 -0.95 -1.60 -9.59
C GLY A 84 -0.27 -2.90 -9.17
N PHE A 85 0.59 -3.47 -10.03
CA PHE A 85 1.42 -4.61 -9.65
C PHE A 85 2.31 -4.29 -8.45
N SER A 86 2.98 -3.14 -8.47
CA SER A 86 3.87 -2.70 -7.39
C SER A 86 3.16 -2.64 -6.03
N ILE A 87 1.92 -2.12 -5.99
CA ILE A 87 1.07 -2.06 -4.81
C ILE A 87 0.68 -3.48 -4.35
N LEU A 88 0.39 -4.37 -5.31
CA LEU A 88 -0.05 -5.74 -5.07
C LEU A 88 1.07 -6.68 -4.59
N LEU A 89 2.34 -6.38 -4.87
CA LEU A 89 3.49 -7.23 -4.51
C LEU A 89 3.56 -7.57 -3.02
N TYR A 90 3.26 -6.61 -2.14
CA TYR A 90 3.23 -6.85 -0.69
C TYR A 90 2.09 -7.77 -0.25
N ARG A 91 1.17 -8.15 -1.14
CA ARG A 91 0.06 -9.07 -0.90
C ARG A 91 0.28 -10.41 -1.60
N ILE A 92 0.94 -10.43 -2.75
CA ILE A 92 1.31 -11.67 -3.49
C ILE A 92 2.51 -12.36 -2.83
N CYS A 93 3.60 -11.61 -2.61
CA CYS A 93 4.89 -12.15 -2.22
C CYS A 93 5.00 -12.41 -0.70
N ARG A 94 4.00 -13.05 -0.09
CA ARG A 94 3.93 -13.30 1.37
C ARG A 94 5.06 -14.17 1.89
N CYS A 95 5.58 -15.08 1.07
CA CYS A 95 6.64 -16.02 1.44
C CYS A 95 8.07 -15.48 1.20
N PHE A 96 8.22 -14.35 0.51
CA PHE A 96 9.52 -13.79 0.16
C PHE A 96 10.13 -13.02 1.34
N ARG A 97 11.46 -12.92 1.38
CA ARG A 97 12.11 -12.02 2.34
C ARG A 97 11.67 -10.58 2.04
N ARG A 98 11.37 -9.81 3.10
CA ARG A 98 10.86 -8.44 3.00
C ARG A 98 11.75 -7.51 2.16
N ILE A 99 13.06 -7.74 2.13
CA ILE A 99 14.00 -6.98 1.30
C ILE A 99 13.77 -7.20 -0.21
N TYR A 100 13.44 -8.42 -0.64
CA TYR A 100 13.14 -8.70 -2.05
C TYR A 100 11.83 -8.04 -2.48
N VAL A 101 10.81 -8.07 -1.62
CA VAL A 101 9.53 -7.40 -1.91
C VAL A 101 9.71 -5.89 -2.04
N LYS A 102 10.56 -5.27 -1.19
CA LYS A 102 10.93 -3.86 -1.31
C LYS A 102 11.65 -3.55 -2.61
N LEU A 103 12.63 -4.36 -2.99
CA LEU A 103 13.38 -4.22 -4.24
C LEU A 103 12.46 -4.34 -5.45
N LEU A 104 11.58 -5.36 -5.47
CA LEU A 104 10.65 -5.57 -6.55
C LEU A 104 9.63 -4.41 -6.65
N HIS A 105 9.10 -3.94 -5.53
CA HIS A 105 8.26 -2.74 -5.48
C HIS A 105 8.96 -1.51 -6.06
N ALA A 106 10.22 -1.29 -5.70
CA ALA A 106 11.01 -0.20 -6.28
C ALA A 106 11.24 -0.38 -7.79
N ILE A 107 11.55 -1.60 -8.25
CA ILE A 107 11.76 -1.90 -9.68
C ILE A 107 10.49 -1.65 -10.49
N PHE A 108 9.32 -2.10 -10.03
CA PHE A 108 8.06 -1.84 -10.74
C PHE A 108 7.75 -0.35 -10.85
N HIS A 109 7.98 0.44 -9.79
CA HIS A 109 7.85 1.89 -9.90
C HIS A 109 8.95 2.54 -10.75
N ALA A 110 10.16 1.98 -10.77
CA ALA A 110 11.23 2.41 -11.65
C ALA A 110 10.91 2.17 -13.13
N LEU A 111 10.15 1.11 -13.46
CA LEU A 111 9.62 0.85 -14.80
C LEU A 111 8.45 1.77 -15.14
N ALA A 112 7.58 2.09 -14.18
CA ALA A 112 6.48 3.01 -14.37
C ALA A 112 6.94 4.45 -14.65
N PHE A 113 8.01 4.90 -13.98
CA PHE A 113 8.52 6.27 -14.09
C PHE A 113 8.82 6.71 -15.54
N PRO A 114 9.65 6.00 -16.33
CA PRO A 114 9.90 6.38 -17.72
C PRO A 114 8.64 6.29 -18.59
N CYS A 115 7.73 5.35 -18.36
CA CYS A 115 6.46 5.31 -19.08
C CYS A 115 5.66 6.62 -18.88
N ILE A 116 5.51 7.07 -17.64
CA ILE A 116 4.79 8.31 -17.32
C ILE A 116 5.48 9.51 -17.96
N VAL A 117 6.81 9.63 -17.82
CA VAL A 117 7.57 10.75 -18.39
C VAL A 117 7.49 10.78 -19.91
N ILE A 118 7.74 9.66 -20.59
CA ILE A 118 7.70 9.59 -22.06
C ILE A 118 6.28 9.84 -22.57
N GLY A 119 5.26 9.28 -21.91
CA GLY A 119 3.86 9.52 -22.27
C GLY A 119 3.46 11.00 -22.12
N PHE A 120 3.98 11.69 -21.10
CA PHE A 120 3.77 13.12 -20.91
C PHE A 120 4.49 13.96 -21.99
N LEU A 121 5.75 13.64 -22.28
CA LEU A 121 6.51 14.31 -23.33
C LEU A 121 5.87 14.13 -24.72
N ALA A 122 5.31 12.95 -24.99
CA ALA A 122 4.63 12.66 -26.25
C ALA A 122 3.42 13.57 -26.49
N VAL A 123 2.59 13.82 -25.47
CA VAL A 123 1.44 14.74 -25.62
C VAL A 123 1.87 16.20 -25.67
N LEU A 124 2.90 16.59 -24.91
CA LEU A 124 3.43 17.95 -24.93
C LEU A 124 3.99 18.32 -26.32
N ASP A 125 4.78 17.42 -26.91
CA ASP A 125 5.31 17.61 -28.26
C ASP A 125 4.20 17.59 -29.33
N PHE A 126 3.21 16.70 -29.19
CA PHE A 126 2.03 16.66 -30.06
C PHE A 126 1.28 18.02 -30.05
N HIS A 127 0.97 18.55 -28.88
CA HIS A 127 0.29 19.84 -28.76
C HIS A 127 1.10 20.98 -29.36
N ASN A 128 2.42 21.03 -29.09
CA ASN A 128 3.29 22.07 -29.64
C ASN A 128 3.36 22.02 -31.18
N LYS A 129 3.45 20.82 -31.78
CA LYS A 129 3.44 20.64 -33.24
C LYS A 129 2.10 21.01 -33.87
N LYS A 130 0.98 20.77 -33.18
CA LYS A 130 -0.38 21.10 -33.67
C LYS A 130 -0.85 22.50 -33.29
N GLY A 131 -0.07 23.28 -32.53
CA GLY A 131 -0.48 24.60 -32.04
C GLY A 131 -1.65 24.56 -31.03
N ILE A 132 -1.79 23.45 -30.30
CA ILE A 132 -2.85 23.28 -29.28
C ILE A 132 -2.33 23.82 -27.95
N ASN A 133 -3.17 24.56 -27.22
CA ASN A 133 -2.82 25.05 -25.89
C ASN A 133 -2.57 23.89 -24.91
N ASN A 134 -1.52 24.01 -24.10
CA ASN A 134 -1.23 23.03 -23.05
C ASN A 134 -1.97 23.36 -21.75
N PHE A 135 -2.21 22.34 -20.93
CA PHE A 135 -2.71 22.45 -19.55
C PHE A 135 -4.05 23.18 -19.33
N TYR A 136 -4.96 23.19 -20.31
CA TYR A 136 -6.27 23.83 -20.14
C TYR A 136 -7.37 22.88 -19.64
N SER A 137 -7.19 21.55 -19.76
CA SER A 137 -8.22 20.56 -19.42
C SER A 137 -8.08 20.06 -17.99
N LEU A 138 -9.20 19.62 -17.38
CA LEU A 138 -9.16 19.04 -16.02
C LEU A 138 -8.28 17.78 -15.97
N HIS A 139 -8.30 16.97 -17.02
CA HIS A 139 -7.40 15.82 -17.18
C HIS A 139 -5.94 16.21 -16.99
N SER A 140 -5.49 17.28 -17.65
CA SER A 140 -4.10 17.73 -17.59
C SER A 140 -3.67 18.22 -16.20
N TRP A 141 -4.57 18.85 -15.43
CA TRP A 141 -4.29 19.28 -14.07
C TRP A 141 -4.18 18.09 -13.10
N ILE A 142 -5.14 17.16 -13.17
CA ILE A 142 -5.10 15.93 -12.36
C ILE A 142 -3.85 15.12 -12.71
N GLY A 143 -3.54 14.95 -13.99
CA GLY A 143 -2.37 14.23 -14.48
C GLY A 143 -1.05 14.86 -14.02
N PHE A 144 -0.93 16.18 -14.05
CA PHE A 144 0.27 16.88 -13.57
C PHE A 144 0.48 16.68 -12.06
N VAL A 145 -0.57 16.78 -11.26
CA VAL A 145 -0.51 16.50 -9.82
C VAL A 145 -0.15 15.03 -9.56
N ALA A 146 -0.76 14.09 -10.28
CA ALA A 146 -0.46 12.66 -10.16
C ALA A 146 1.01 12.36 -10.48
N MET A 147 1.53 12.93 -11.57
CA MET A 147 2.93 12.77 -11.98
C MET A 147 3.90 13.37 -10.95
N GLY A 148 3.62 14.57 -10.44
CA GLY A 148 4.43 15.21 -9.40
C GLY A 148 4.46 14.41 -8.10
N LEU A 149 3.29 13.95 -7.63
CA LEU A 149 3.19 13.09 -6.45
C LEU A 149 3.88 11.75 -6.65
N PHE A 150 3.79 11.14 -7.84
CA PHE A 150 4.48 9.91 -8.17
C PHE A 150 6.00 10.07 -8.09
N GLY A 151 6.56 11.11 -8.71
CA GLY A 151 7.98 11.41 -8.68
C GLY A 151 8.48 11.65 -7.25
N LEU A 152 7.75 12.47 -6.47
CA LEU A 152 8.07 12.73 -5.07
C LEU A 152 8.04 11.44 -4.24
N GLN A 153 7.03 10.61 -4.43
CA GLN A 153 6.88 9.36 -3.70
C GLN A 153 7.95 8.33 -4.04
N TYR A 154 8.34 8.24 -5.31
CA TYR A 154 9.44 7.38 -5.72
C TYR A 154 10.77 7.84 -5.10
N ALA A 155 11.06 9.15 -5.14
CA ALA A 155 12.26 9.72 -4.52
C ALA A 155 12.29 9.48 -3.00
N VAL A 156 11.24 9.90 -2.28
CA VAL A 156 11.14 9.71 -0.82
C VAL A 156 11.22 8.23 -0.46
N GLY A 157 10.54 7.35 -1.19
CA GLY A 157 10.56 5.92 -0.97
C GLY A 157 11.95 5.30 -1.18
N PHE A 158 12.64 5.68 -2.26
CA PHE A 158 13.99 5.23 -2.58
C PHE A 158 14.99 5.64 -1.50
N PHE A 159 15.03 6.93 -1.15
CA PHE A 159 15.98 7.43 -0.14
C PHE A 159 15.68 6.86 1.25
N SER A 160 14.41 6.86 1.68
CA SER A 160 14.06 6.44 3.04
C SER A 160 14.05 4.93 3.25
N PHE A 161 13.57 4.14 2.29
CA PHE A 161 13.35 2.70 2.47
C PHE A 161 14.34 1.79 1.76
N LEU A 162 15.22 2.32 0.90
CA LEU A 162 16.35 1.57 0.33
C LEU A 162 17.70 2.13 0.79
N LEU A 163 17.98 3.43 0.55
CA LEU A 163 19.30 3.99 0.84
C LEU A 163 19.60 4.07 2.34
N LEU A 164 18.67 4.58 3.14
CA LEU A 164 18.86 4.66 4.59
C LEU A 164 18.87 3.30 5.30
N LEU A 165 18.47 2.19 4.65
CA LEU A 165 18.62 0.84 5.23
C LEU A 165 20.10 0.48 5.47
N ILE A 166 21.02 1.07 4.71
CA ILE A 166 22.46 0.89 4.87
C ILE A 166 22.92 1.54 6.20
N CYS A 167 22.34 2.68 6.58
CA CYS A 167 22.62 3.42 7.82
C CYS A 167 21.62 3.04 8.92
N SER A 168 21.64 1.77 9.35
CA SER A 168 20.54 1.07 10.02
C SER A 168 20.06 1.66 11.36
N LYS A 169 20.96 2.09 12.26
CA LYS A 169 20.60 2.35 13.67
C LYS A 169 20.03 3.73 13.97
N GLY A 170 20.50 4.79 13.31
CA GLY A 170 20.06 6.17 13.59
C GLY A 170 18.72 6.58 12.95
N THR A 171 18.33 5.92 11.86
CA THR A 171 17.19 6.35 11.03
C THR A 171 15.94 5.48 11.19
N ALA A 172 15.98 4.48 12.08
CA ALA A 172 14.88 3.52 12.23
C ALA A 172 13.56 4.16 12.66
N SER A 173 13.59 5.08 13.63
CA SER A 173 12.41 5.82 14.10
C SER A 173 11.80 6.67 12.99
N PHE A 174 12.63 7.44 12.28
CA PHE A 174 12.20 8.27 11.15
C PHE A 174 11.53 7.43 10.05
N ARG A 175 12.15 6.30 9.65
CA ARG A 175 11.56 5.38 8.66
C ARG A 175 10.21 4.83 9.14
N ALA A 176 10.07 4.49 10.42
CA ALA A 176 8.82 3.96 10.95
C ALA A 176 7.68 4.99 10.84
N SER A 177 7.95 6.26 11.12
CA SER A 177 7.00 7.35 10.97
C SER A 177 6.62 7.65 9.51
N LEU A 178 7.53 7.42 8.56
CA LEU A 178 7.27 7.63 7.14
C LEU A 178 6.42 6.54 6.47
N VAL A 179 6.41 5.31 7.00
CA VAL A 179 5.62 4.20 6.41
C VAL A 179 4.13 4.54 6.19
N PRO A 180 3.37 5.04 7.19
CA PRO A 180 1.97 5.38 6.97
C PRO A 180 1.78 6.52 5.96
N ILE A 181 2.66 7.53 5.98
CA ILE A 181 2.61 8.66 5.04
C ILE A 181 2.83 8.15 3.62
N HIS A 182 3.90 7.38 3.40
CA HIS A 182 4.22 6.81 2.10
C HIS A 182 3.10 5.90 1.58
N ALA A 183 2.51 5.06 2.44
CA ALA A 183 1.39 4.20 2.05
C ALA A 183 0.15 5.02 1.63
N SER A 184 -0.24 6.02 2.43
CA SER A 184 -1.43 6.85 2.13
C SER A 184 -1.26 7.67 0.86
N PHE A 185 -0.13 8.37 0.71
CA PHE A 185 0.15 9.14 -0.50
C PHE A 185 0.36 8.22 -1.73
N GLY A 186 0.82 6.99 -1.55
CA GLY A 186 0.95 6.01 -2.63
C GLY A 186 -0.42 5.59 -3.17
N ILE A 187 -1.38 5.32 -2.28
CA ILE A 187 -2.78 5.05 -2.65
C ILE A 187 -3.41 6.26 -3.33
N LEU A 188 -3.23 7.47 -2.76
CA LEU A 188 -3.74 8.70 -3.35
C LEU A 188 -3.19 8.92 -4.76
N THR A 189 -1.89 8.72 -4.97
CA THR A 189 -1.25 8.86 -6.27
C THR A 189 -1.83 7.88 -7.29
N PHE A 190 -2.04 6.62 -6.89
CA PHE A 190 -2.67 5.62 -7.75
C PHE A 190 -4.09 6.03 -8.16
N VAL A 191 -4.91 6.47 -7.21
CA VAL A 191 -6.29 6.94 -7.48
C VAL A 191 -6.29 8.18 -8.38
N LEU A 192 -5.38 9.14 -8.18
CA LEU A 192 -5.25 10.30 -9.07
C LEU A 192 -4.83 9.88 -10.48
N GLY A 193 -3.93 8.91 -10.62
CA GLY A 193 -3.56 8.31 -11.91
C GLY A 193 -4.76 7.66 -12.61
N VAL A 194 -5.62 6.96 -11.86
CA VAL A 194 -6.89 6.40 -12.36
C VAL A 194 -7.83 7.51 -12.84
N CYS A 195 -8.07 8.54 -12.02
CA CYS A 195 -8.91 9.68 -12.40
C CYS A 195 -8.38 10.39 -13.67
N ALA A 196 -7.06 10.58 -13.77
CA ALA A 196 -6.43 11.11 -14.97
C ALA A 196 -6.66 10.19 -16.18
N CYS A 197 -6.49 8.87 -16.06
CA CYS A 197 -6.75 7.94 -17.16
C CYS A 197 -8.22 7.99 -17.61
N LEU A 198 -9.19 8.00 -16.68
CA LEU A 198 -10.63 8.03 -17.02
C LEU A 198 -11.03 9.33 -17.73
N THR A 199 -10.57 10.47 -17.22
CA THR A 199 -10.81 11.77 -17.85
C THR A 199 -10.12 11.87 -19.21
N GLY A 200 -8.90 11.36 -19.35
CA GLY A 200 -8.16 11.36 -20.62
C GLY A 200 -8.76 10.44 -21.69
N LEU A 201 -9.24 9.25 -21.30
CA LEU A 201 -9.98 8.35 -22.19
C LEU A 201 -11.27 9.02 -22.70
N THR A 202 -11.99 9.71 -21.81
CA THR A 202 -13.21 10.45 -22.17
C THR A 202 -12.91 11.60 -23.12
N GLU A 203 -11.93 12.44 -22.82
CA GLU A 203 -11.48 13.53 -23.70
C GLU A 203 -11.07 12.98 -25.07
N LYS A 204 -10.27 11.91 -25.11
CA LYS A 204 -9.81 11.31 -26.37
C LYS A 204 -10.94 10.70 -27.17
N ALA A 205 -11.91 10.05 -26.53
CA ALA A 205 -13.09 9.51 -27.20
C ALA A 205 -13.90 10.62 -27.86
N LEU A 206 -14.19 11.70 -27.12
CA LEU A 206 -14.96 12.83 -27.62
C LEU A 206 -14.23 13.59 -28.75
N PHE A 207 -12.92 13.81 -28.62
CA PHE A 207 -12.14 14.50 -29.64
C PHE A 207 -11.95 13.70 -30.92
N THR A 208 -11.93 12.37 -30.83
CA THR A 208 -11.64 11.55 -32.02
C THR A 208 -12.89 11.00 -32.69
N LEU A 209 -13.93 10.65 -31.92
CA LEU A 209 -15.18 10.14 -32.47
C LEU A 209 -16.21 11.25 -32.70
N GLY A 210 -16.16 12.33 -31.92
CA GLY A 210 -17.21 13.34 -31.87
C GLY A 210 -18.40 12.91 -31.02
N ALA A 211 -19.12 13.88 -30.44
CA ALA A 211 -20.20 13.62 -29.49
C ALA A 211 -21.34 12.77 -30.08
N GLU A 212 -21.77 13.05 -31.32
CA GLU A 212 -22.86 12.33 -31.97
C GLU A 212 -22.50 10.88 -32.29
N ARG A 213 -21.29 10.64 -32.83
CA ARG A 213 -20.88 9.27 -33.14
C ARG A 213 -20.62 8.49 -31.86
N TYR A 214 -20.05 9.13 -30.84
CA TYR A 214 -19.81 8.49 -29.55
C TYR A 214 -21.10 8.05 -28.86
N SER A 215 -22.17 8.84 -28.93
CA SER A 215 -23.48 8.47 -28.36
C SER A 215 -24.14 7.29 -29.09
N GLY A 216 -23.82 7.09 -30.38
CA GLY A 216 -24.20 5.90 -31.14
C GLY A 216 -23.43 4.62 -30.75
N LEU A 217 -22.46 4.72 -29.83
CA LEU A 217 -21.69 3.61 -29.26
C LEU A 217 -21.06 2.66 -30.31
N PRO A 218 -20.25 3.16 -31.27
CA PRO A 218 -19.54 2.31 -32.21
C PRO A 218 -18.55 1.39 -31.49
N ASP A 219 -18.09 0.33 -32.15
CA ASP A 219 -17.17 -0.67 -31.57
C ASP A 219 -15.96 -0.03 -30.87
N GLU A 220 -15.37 1.00 -31.48
CA GLU A 220 -14.25 1.71 -30.85
C GLU A 220 -14.64 2.37 -29.51
N ALA A 221 -15.83 2.99 -29.43
CA ALA A 221 -16.33 3.58 -28.20
C ALA A 221 -16.57 2.51 -27.12
N VAL A 222 -17.06 1.33 -27.50
CA VAL A 222 -17.20 0.19 -26.59
C VAL A 222 -15.84 -0.18 -26.02
N ILE A 223 -14.81 -0.34 -26.85
CA ILE A 223 -13.47 -0.70 -26.39
C ILE A 223 -12.90 0.35 -25.43
N ILE A 224 -13.02 1.65 -25.75
CA ILE A 224 -12.56 2.73 -24.87
C ILE A 224 -13.29 2.68 -23.51
N ASN A 225 -14.61 2.49 -23.52
CA ASN A 225 -15.39 2.36 -22.30
C ASN A 225 -15.03 1.13 -21.49
N VAL A 226 -14.76 -0.01 -22.13
CA VAL A 226 -14.30 -1.23 -21.47
C VAL A 226 -12.94 -1.01 -20.82
N ILE A 227 -11.99 -0.29 -21.44
CA ILE A 227 -10.73 0.10 -20.81
C ILE A 227 -11.00 0.93 -19.54
N GLY A 228 -11.89 1.92 -19.63
CA GLY A 228 -12.26 2.78 -18.50
C GLY A 228 -12.89 1.99 -17.34
N VAL A 229 -13.92 1.19 -17.62
CA VAL A 229 -14.60 0.35 -16.62
C VAL A 229 -13.65 -0.69 -16.02
N THR A 230 -12.77 -1.28 -16.82
CA THR A 230 -11.74 -2.21 -16.32
C THR A 230 -10.78 -1.49 -15.36
N THR A 231 -10.40 -0.25 -15.65
CA THR A 231 -9.56 0.58 -14.76
C THR A 231 -10.26 0.85 -13.42
N VAL A 232 -11.56 1.12 -13.43
CA VAL A 232 -12.38 1.26 -12.21
C VAL A 232 -12.44 -0.06 -11.43
N ALA A 233 -12.66 -1.18 -12.12
CA ALA A 233 -12.70 -2.51 -11.51
C ALA A 233 -11.35 -2.89 -10.85
N ILE A 234 -10.22 -2.62 -11.52
CA ILE A 234 -8.87 -2.77 -10.95
C ILE A 234 -8.77 -1.98 -9.64
N THR A 235 -9.21 -0.72 -9.66
CA THR A 235 -9.13 0.14 -8.48
C THR A 235 -9.95 -0.43 -7.33
N ALA A 236 -11.20 -0.83 -7.58
CA ALA A 236 -12.07 -1.43 -6.57
C ALA A 236 -11.46 -2.71 -5.98
N VAL A 237 -10.97 -3.62 -6.82
CA VAL A 237 -10.34 -4.87 -6.41
C VAL A 237 -9.06 -4.61 -5.60
N LEU A 238 -8.20 -3.68 -6.04
CA LEU A 238 -6.99 -3.33 -5.29
C LEU A 238 -7.32 -2.70 -3.93
N MET A 239 -8.28 -1.77 -3.84
CA MET A 239 -8.70 -1.18 -2.56
C MET A 239 -9.26 -2.25 -1.62
N TYR A 240 -10.06 -3.18 -2.14
CA TYR A 240 -10.55 -4.33 -1.37
C TYR A 240 -9.38 -5.16 -0.81
N ILE A 241 -8.41 -5.54 -1.65
CA ILE A 241 -7.24 -6.31 -1.22
C ILE A 241 -6.43 -5.57 -0.16
N LEU A 242 -6.25 -4.25 -0.32
CA LEU A 242 -5.46 -3.43 0.60
C LEU A 242 -6.15 -3.24 1.95
N ALA A 243 -7.49 -3.15 1.97
CA ALA A 243 -8.29 -2.99 3.17
C ALA A 243 -8.36 -4.27 4.02
N ARG A 244 -8.22 -5.45 3.41
CA ARG A 244 -8.26 -6.74 4.12
C ARG A 244 -6.98 -7.00 4.91
N ASP A 245 -7.05 -6.88 6.24
CA ASP A 245 -5.91 -7.19 7.11
C ASP A 245 -5.48 -8.66 7.05
N LYS A 246 -6.42 -9.58 6.74
CA LYS A 246 -6.13 -11.00 6.50
C LYS A 246 -5.14 -11.25 5.35
N PHE A 247 -5.10 -10.34 4.37
CA PHE A 247 -4.19 -10.45 3.22
C PHE A 247 -2.82 -9.82 3.50
N ARG A 248 -2.65 -9.17 4.65
CA ARG A 248 -1.36 -8.60 5.07
C ARG A 248 -0.36 -9.75 5.31
N PRO A 249 0.92 -9.60 4.94
CA PRO A 249 1.92 -10.62 5.21
C PRO A 249 1.92 -10.98 6.69
N GLN A 250 1.70 -12.27 7.01
CA GLN A 250 1.88 -12.76 8.37
C GLN A 250 3.33 -12.50 8.75
N LEU A 251 3.51 -11.67 9.77
CA LEU A 251 4.83 -11.34 10.31
C LEU A 251 5.55 -12.65 10.64
N ARG A 252 6.61 -12.96 9.87
CA ARG A 252 7.67 -13.91 10.24
C ARG A 252 8.48 -13.35 11.43
N ASP A 253 7.79 -12.81 12.42
CA ASP A 253 8.33 -12.10 13.57
C ASP A 253 8.09 -12.90 14.87
N ARG A 254 7.07 -13.78 14.92
CA ARG A 254 6.92 -14.71 16.05
C ARG A 254 8.13 -15.61 16.26
N ARG A 255 8.77 -16.07 15.17
CA ARG A 255 9.96 -16.96 15.25
C ARG A 255 11.28 -16.24 15.51
N ILE A 256 11.36 -14.93 15.27
CA ILE A 256 12.56 -14.13 15.55
C ILE A 256 12.46 -13.56 16.97
N SER A 257 11.29 -13.05 17.36
CA SER A 257 11.03 -12.63 18.75
C SER A 257 11.25 -13.76 19.75
N GLU A 258 10.75 -14.99 19.52
CA GLU A 258 11.03 -16.12 20.42
C GLU A 258 12.52 -16.48 20.46
N ARG A 259 13.22 -16.46 19.32
CA ARG A 259 14.66 -16.75 19.30
C ARG A 259 15.49 -15.65 19.97
N ASP A 260 15.12 -14.39 19.80
CA ASP A 260 15.80 -13.26 20.41
C ASP A 260 15.49 -13.18 21.92
N ILE A 261 14.28 -13.54 22.34
CA ILE A 261 13.90 -13.69 23.76
C ILE A 261 14.63 -14.90 24.38
N LEU A 262 14.72 -16.04 23.68
CA LEU A 262 15.46 -17.22 24.15
C LEU A 262 16.96 -16.96 24.21
N VAL A 263 17.55 -16.26 23.23
CA VAL A 263 18.96 -15.88 23.21
C VAL A 263 19.26 -14.80 24.26
N ALA A 264 18.33 -13.88 24.53
CA ALA A 264 18.44 -12.92 25.64
C ALA A 264 18.31 -13.60 27.01
N ALA A 265 17.45 -14.61 27.14
CA ALA A 265 17.31 -15.42 28.35
C ALA A 265 18.57 -16.26 28.63
N ASP A 266 19.19 -16.81 27.58
CA ASP A 266 20.42 -17.60 27.68
C ASP A 266 21.64 -16.73 28.05
N ARG A 267 21.73 -15.50 27.50
CA ARG A 267 22.74 -14.51 27.92
C ARG A 267 22.53 -14.00 29.34
N GLY A 268 21.28 -13.88 29.79
CA GLY A 268 20.95 -13.51 31.18
C GLY A 268 21.30 -14.60 32.20
N HIS A 269 21.29 -15.88 31.79
CA HIS A 269 21.70 -17.01 32.64
C HIS A 269 23.23 -17.12 32.78
N CYS A 270 23.98 -16.76 31.74
CA CYS A 270 25.45 -16.78 31.76
C CYS A 270 26.05 -15.66 32.62
N ASP A 271 25.41 -14.48 32.67
CA ASP A 271 25.90 -13.33 33.46
C ASP A 271 25.60 -13.43 34.97
N GLN A 272 24.61 -14.24 35.38
CA GLN A 272 24.33 -14.48 36.81
C GLN A 272 25.24 -15.54 37.46
N ARG A 273 25.89 -16.41 36.67
CA ARG A 273 26.85 -17.40 37.21
C ARG A 273 28.20 -16.80 37.59
N HIS A 274 28.57 -15.62 37.07
CA HIS A 274 29.85 -14.98 37.35
C HIS A 274 29.86 -13.92 38.45
N ARG A 275 28.71 -13.59 39.07
CA ARG A 275 28.60 -12.57 40.15
C ARG A 275 28.36 -13.12 41.55
N ARG A 276 28.76 -14.37 41.83
CA ARG A 276 28.75 -14.94 43.20
C ARG A 276 30.12 -15.43 43.66
N VAL A 277 31.18 -14.65 43.46
CA VAL A 277 32.41 -14.78 44.25
C VAL A 277 33.02 -13.38 44.42
N GLY A 278 33.18 -12.92 45.66
CA GLY A 278 33.92 -11.70 45.98
C GLY A 278 33.19 -10.77 46.95
N GLY A 279 33.31 -11.06 48.25
CA GLY A 279 32.84 -10.18 49.32
C GLY A 279 33.74 -8.95 49.53
N GLY A 280 33.21 -7.95 50.25
CA GLY A 280 34.00 -6.81 50.71
C GLY A 280 33.14 -5.68 51.28
N ARG A 281 33.00 -5.64 52.61
CA ARG A 281 32.39 -4.54 53.37
C ARG A 281 33.11 -3.21 53.11
N ARG A 282 32.36 -2.09 53.08
CA ARG A 282 32.66 -0.90 53.89
C ARG A 282 31.47 0.07 53.99
N HIS A 283 31.47 0.78 55.11
CA HIS A 283 30.42 1.59 55.75
C HIS A 283 30.34 3.06 55.29
N LEU A 284 29.26 3.73 55.75
CA LEU A 284 28.98 5.18 55.89
C LEU A 284 28.40 5.87 54.64
N GLY A 285 27.39 6.74 54.71
CA GLY A 285 26.70 7.40 55.83
C GLY A 285 25.31 7.91 55.40
N ALA A 286 24.49 8.23 56.41
CA ALA A 286 23.10 8.62 56.30
C ALA A 286 22.91 10.13 56.04
N VAL A 287 21.88 10.52 55.30
CA VAL A 287 21.15 11.81 55.49
C VAL A 287 19.66 11.62 55.15
N HIS A 288 18.83 12.10 56.07
CA HIS A 288 17.37 12.19 56.08
C HIS A 288 16.78 13.11 55.00
N GLY A 289 15.52 12.88 54.62
CA GLY A 289 14.73 13.86 53.86
C GLY A 289 13.35 13.40 53.44
N SER A 290 12.43 13.24 54.39
CA SER A 290 10.99 13.04 54.15
C SER A 290 10.34 14.25 53.48
N ARG A 291 9.42 14.03 52.53
CA ARG A 291 8.13 14.76 52.44
C ARG A 291 7.14 14.11 51.47
N ASN A 292 6.03 13.70 52.07
CA ASN A 292 4.76 13.26 51.51
C ASN A 292 4.01 14.46 50.92
N TRP A 293 3.35 14.33 49.76
CA TRP A 293 2.12 15.08 49.43
C TRP A 293 1.24 14.27 48.48
N ARG A 294 -0.05 14.22 48.80
CA ARG A 294 -1.09 13.40 48.18
C ARG A 294 -2.32 14.29 47.90
N ILE A 295 -2.96 14.10 46.72
CA ILE A 295 -4.39 14.34 46.34
C ILE A 295 -4.81 15.81 46.06
N PRO A 296 -5.81 16.17 45.19
CA PRO A 296 -6.87 15.38 44.50
C PRO A 296 -7.12 15.59 42.98
N HIS A 297 -7.92 14.67 42.42
CA HIS A 297 -8.72 14.78 41.19
C HIS A 297 -9.92 15.77 41.33
N PRO A 298 -10.49 16.24 40.21
CA PRO A 298 -11.93 16.41 40.10
C PRO A 298 -12.56 15.69 38.89
N GLN A 299 -13.82 15.31 39.09
CA GLN A 299 -14.73 14.61 38.18
C GLN A 299 -15.46 15.58 37.23
N GLY A 300 -15.68 15.12 35.98
CA GLY A 300 -16.99 15.11 35.29
C GLY A 300 -17.64 16.41 34.79
N ARG A 301 -17.84 16.50 33.46
CA ARG A 301 -19.11 16.96 32.85
C ARG A 301 -19.26 16.46 31.40
N ALA A 302 -20.43 15.88 31.09
CA ALA A 302 -20.83 15.32 29.79
C ALA A 302 -21.70 16.32 29.00
N THR A 303 -21.54 16.45 27.67
CA THR A 303 -22.45 16.08 26.53
C THR A 303 -22.42 17.22 25.48
N PRO A 304 -22.92 17.11 24.22
CA PRO A 304 -23.48 15.98 23.47
C PRO A 304 -22.83 15.74 22.08
N GLN A 305 -23.20 14.62 21.46
CA GLN A 305 -22.86 14.22 20.09
C GLN A 305 -23.55 15.09 19.02
N LEU A 306 -22.85 15.35 17.91
CA LEU A 306 -23.44 15.65 16.60
C LEU A 306 -22.84 14.73 15.54
N ASN A 307 -23.67 13.85 14.99
CA ASN A 307 -23.37 12.97 13.86
C ASN A 307 -23.39 13.76 12.55
N ASN A 308 -22.33 13.66 11.74
CA ASN A 308 -22.35 13.43 10.28
C ASN A 308 -21.04 13.92 9.64
N THR A 309 -20.10 13.01 9.33
CA THR A 309 -19.11 13.16 8.25
C THR A 309 -18.50 11.82 7.83
N THR A 310 -18.75 11.40 6.58
CA THR A 310 -17.93 10.60 5.64
C THR A 310 -17.07 9.40 6.11
N PRO A 311 -17.29 8.17 5.57
CA PRO A 311 -16.56 6.95 5.98
C PRO A 311 -15.08 6.88 5.57
N LEU A 312 -14.60 7.78 4.71
CA LEU A 312 -13.20 7.75 4.23
C LEU A 312 -12.21 8.39 5.22
N CYS A 313 -12.63 9.43 5.95
CA CYS A 313 -11.80 10.10 6.94
C CYS A 313 -11.68 9.30 8.23
N ASP A 314 -12.75 8.62 8.66
CA ASP A 314 -12.72 7.72 9.82
C ASP A 314 -11.83 6.50 9.57
N TRP A 315 -11.78 6.00 8.33
CA TRP A 315 -10.86 4.90 7.96
C TRP A 315 -9.38 5.29 8.07
N LEU A 316 -9.03 6.52 7.68
CA LEU A 316 -7.64 7.02 7.78
C LEU A 316 -7.24 7.36 9.22
N THR A 317 -8.19 7.83 10.04
CA THR A 317 -7.93 8.34 11.40
C THR A 317 -7.97 7.25 12.48
N ASN A 318 -8.81 6.22 12.35
CA ASN A 318 -8.80 5.10 13.32
C ASN A 318 -7.51 4.25 13.22
N ARG A 319 -6.89 4.17 12.05
CA ARG A 319 -5.61 3.44 11.87
C ARG A 319 -4.37 4.14 12.43
N THR A 320 -4.46 5.44 12.77
CA THR A 320 -3.38 6.18 13.43
C THR A 320 -3.47 6.08 14.96
N LEU A 321 -4.67 5.98 15.52
CA LEU A 321 -4.87 5.89 16.98
C LEU A 321 -4.62 4.49 17.56
N GLU A 322 -4.91 3.40 16.84
CA GLU A 322 -4.61 2.02 17.32
C GLU A 322 -3.11 1.68 17.39
N ARG A 323 -2.22 2.62 17.03
CA ARG A 323 -0.76 2.43 17.02
C ARG A 323 -0.05 2.95 18.29
N GLY A 324 -0.79 3.34 19.33
CA GLY A 324 -0.26 3.90 20.59
C GLY A 324 0.13 2.90 21.68
N ASP A 325 -0.39 1.67 21.70
CA ASP A 325 -0.26 0.76 22.85
C ASP A 325 0.76 -0.37 22.66
N ILE A 326 2.04 -0.03 22.47
CA ILE A 326 3.13 -1.01 22.65
C ILE A 326 4.35 -0.32 23.26
N TYR A 327 4.25 0.13 24.52
CA TYR A 327 5.38 0.24 25.46
C TYR A 327 4.83 0.36 26.90
N GLN A 328 4.29 -0.74 27.45
CA GLN A 328 4.21 -0.88 28.91
C GLN A 328 5.34 -1.78 29.40
N ILE A 329 6.30 -1.16 30.08
CA ILE A 329 7.39 -1.81 30.81
C ILE A 329 6.77 -2.52 32.04
N PRO A 330 6.96 -3.83 32.26
CA PRO A 330 6.37 -4.50 33.40
C PRO A 330 7.06 -4.07 34.70
N ALA A 331 6.28 -3.50 35.63
CA ALA A 331 6.71 -3.20 36.98
C ALA A 331 7.04 -4.51 37.74
N LYS A 332 8.26 -4.59 38.25
CA LYS A 332 8.81 -5.73 38.98
C LYS A 332 8.04 -5.92 40.31
N ARG A 333 7.25 -7.01 40.44
CA ARG A 333 6.74 -7.49 41.73
C ARG A 333 7.92 -7.85 42.64
N ARG A 334 8.07 -7.17 43.78
CA ARG A 334 8.83 -7.70 44.93
C ARG A 334 7.84 -8.49 45.77
N ASN A 335 8.06 -9.81 45.88
CA ASN A 335 7.40 -10.61 46.88
C ASN A 335 8.13 -10.47 48.22
N ALA A 336 7.30 -10.48 49.26
CA ALA A 336 7.66 -10.46 50.67
C ALA A 336 8.53 -11.65 51.07
N LEU A 337 9.50 -11.37 51.94
CA LEU A 337 9.79 -12.09 53.19
C LEU A 337 10.46 -11.10 54.13
#